data_AF-A0A4U1JJV4-F1
#
_entry.id   AF-A0A4U1JJV4-F1
#
_cell.length_a   1.000
_cell.length_b   1.000
_cell.length_c   1.000
_cell.angle_alpha   90.00
_cell.angle_beta   90.00
_cell.angle_gamma   90.00
#
_symmetry.space_group_name_H-M   'P 1'
#
loop_
_entity.id
_entity.type
_entity.pdbx_description
1 polymer ?
#
loop_
_entity_poly.entity_id
_entity_poly.type
_entity_poly.pdbx_seq_one_letter_code
_entity_poly.pdbx_strand_id
1 'polypeptide(L)'
;MSVLSDWFTGSLSAALRIWTAAAPALLLIAYALIGLAAYVVRTLAWGRFHDEEADGRGLGGLTTARARHFFAWLMRPLWQGLAAAGVPPNAITTLAVGLAAGGGVAIAAGRFALGGWLYVSAGALDYLDGRVARATGQASPSGAALDSVLDRYCESAVLVGLAWYYRESWVLLPCLLALTGSLFVPYVRARGEALGATMKDVGFMQRPERILVLGLSVALSPILEAIISPEDPRPPHWIAAAGVTLIALTSHATAFQRLAFLVRALSGSLPRDDRRSLPRTIAVSALATALDFAVVQMLMIGTGAPPPLATGVGCVAGGIVAFTLSRVWAFAAEAGPRGSQAMRFVFVSGSSAALNAGGVAVLLLLPAMNDRLAWVLTRLVVFVTWNYPLLRDHVFALGPAVNDVNDDVPLSDPRERDVSRA
;
A
#
# COMPACT_ATOMS: atom_id res chain seq x y z
N MET A 1 -37.23 0.56 -26.12
CA MET A 1 -35.92 1.15 -26.47
C MET A 1 -35.55 2.37 -25.62
N SER A 2 -36.43 2.93 -24.76
CA SER A 2 -36.11 4.10 -23.92
C SER A 2 -35.16 3.80 -22.75
N VAL A 3 -35.47 2.84 -21.88
CA VAL A 3 -34.72 2.63 -20.61
C VAL A 3 -33.28 2.14 -20.81
N LEU A 4 -33.04 1.24 -21.76
CA LEU A 4 -31.68 0.73 -22.06
C LEU A 4 -30.79 1.81 -22.67
N SER A 5 -31.35 2.60 -23.60
CA SER A 5 -30.66 3.77 -24.14
C SER A 5 -30.35 4.75 -23.03
N ASP A 6 -31.34 5.10 -22.20
CA ASP A 6 -31.18 6.01 -21.06
C ASP A 6 -30.15 5.53 -20.05
N TRP A 7 -29.90 4.22 -19.96
CA TRP A 7 -28.86 3.66 -19.10
C TRP A 7 -27.45 3.86 -19.66
N PHE A 8 -27.26 3.65 -20.96
CA PHE A 8 -25.98 3.90 -21.65
C PHE A 8 -25.69 5.40 -21.81
N THR A 9 -26.69 6.18 -22.21
CA THR A 9 -26.61 7.65 -22.33
C THR A 9 -26.74 8.33 -20.97
N GLY A 10 -27.03 7.56 -19.91
CA GLY A 10 -27.26 7.91 -18.50
C GLY A 10 -28.08 9.18 -18.25
N SER A 11 -29.13 9.35 -19.04
CA SER A 11 -30.28 10.22 -18.82
C SER A 11 -31.25 9.56 -17.82
N LEU A 12 -30.75 9.20 -16.64
CA LEU A 12 -31.52 8.46 -15.63
C LEU A 12 -32.17 9.40 -14.62
N SER A 13 -33.43 9.13 -14.27
CA SER A 13 -34.08 9.76 -13.12
C SER A 13 -33.35 9.41 -11.82
N ALA A 14 -33.53 10.21 -10.76
CA ALA A 14 -32.94 9.93 -9.45
C ALA A 14 -33.28 8.51 -8.95
N ALA A 15 -34.53 8.08 -9.10
CA ALA A 15 -34.97 6.73 -8.74
C ALA A 15 -34.22 5.64 -9.54
N LEU A 16 -34.04 5.81 -10.85
CA LEU A 16 -33.32 4.85 -11.69
C LEU A 16 -31.82 4.80 -11.35
N ARG A 17 -31.19 5.94 -11.00
CA ARG A 17 -29.80 5.96 -10.51
C ARG A 17 -29.64 5.13 -9.24
N ILE A 18 -30.57 5.24 -8.29
CA ILE A 18 -30.57 4.44 -7.07
C ILE A 18 -30.74 2.95 -7.41
N TRP A 19 -31.75 2.59 -8.20
CA TRP A 19 -32.05 1.18 -8.49
C TRP A 19 -30.96 0.49 -9.30
N THR A 20 -30.34 1.19 -10.25
CA THR A 20 -29.25 0.63 -11.05
C THR A 20 -27.97 0.41 -10.25
N ALA A 21 -27.75 1.20 -9.19
CA ALA A 21 -26.70 0.96 -8.22
C ALA A 21 -27.05 -0.17 -7.24
N ALA A 22 -28.27 -0.15 -6.68
CA ALA A 22 -28.68 -1.03 -5.58
C ALA A 22 -29.11 -2.44 -6.02
N ALA A 23 -29.79 -2.59 -7.16
CA ALA A 23 -30.38 -3.87 -7.55
C ALA A 23 -29.35 -5.00 -7.68
N PRO A 24 -28.17 -4.81 -8.31
CA PRO A 24 -27.18 -5.88 -8.36
C PRO A 24 -26.63 -6.24 -6.97
N ALA A 25 -26.44 -5.26 -6.07
CA ALA A 25 -26.04 -5.53 -4.69
C ALA A 25 -27.10 -6.36 -3.94
N LEU A 26 -28.38 -6.00 -4.06
CA LEU A 26 -29.48 -6.73 -3.44
C LEU A 26 -29.57 -8.17 -3.96
N LEU A 27 -29.36 -8.38 -5.27
CA LEU A 27 -29.32 -9.72 -5.86
C LEU A 27 -28.15 -10.55 -5.34
N LEU A 28 -26.95 -9.95 -5.23
CA LEU A 28 -25.77 -10.63 -4.68
C LEU A 28 -25.94 -10.96 -3.19
N ILE A 29 -26.55 -10.06 -2.41
CA ILE A 29 -26.88 -10.30 -1.00
C ILE A 29 -27.88 -11.43 -0.89
N ALA A 30 -28.96 -11.41 -1.66
CA ALA A 30 -29.96 -12.48 -1.67
C ALA A 30 -29.32 -13.83 -2.04
N TYR A 31 -28.48 -13.86 -3.09
CA TYR A 31 -27.74 -15.04 -3.50
C TYR A 31 -26.82 -15.56 -2.38
N ALA A 32 -26.07 -14.68 -1.71
CA ALA A 32 -25.20 -15.05 -0.60
C ALA A 32 -25.98 -15.56 0.62
N LEU A 33 -27.12 -14.97 0.95
CA LEU A 33 -27.96 -15.38 2.09
C LEU A 33 -28.64 -16.73 1.83
N ILE A 34 -29.21 -16.92 0.64
CA ILE A 34 -29.79 -18.21 0.23
C ILE A 34 -28.70 -19.29 0.22
N GLY A 35 -27.54 -18.96 -0.36
CA GLY A 35 -26.37 -19.83 -0.35
C GLY A 35 -25.90 -20.18 1.06
N LEU A 36 -25.86 -19.21 1.98
CA LEU A 36 -25.47 -19.43 3.37
C LEU A 36 -26.45 -20.36 4.09
N ALA A 37 -27.76 -20.16 3.91
CA ALA A 37 -28.77 -21.05 4.48
C ALA A 37 -28.60 -22.49 3.97
N ALA A 38 -28.42 -22.66 2.66
CA ALA A 38 -28.15 -23.96 2.05
C ALA A 38 -26.83 -24.57 2.53
N TYR A 39 -25.79 -23.76 2.73
CA TYR A 39 -24.49 -24.20 3.22
C TYR A 39 -24.54 -24.67 4.69
N VAL A 40 -25.32 -23.98 5.54
CA VAL A 40 -25.55 -24.39 6.92
C VAL A 40 -26.25 -25.74 6.95
N VAL A 41 -27.34 -25.92 6.19
CA VAL A 41 -28.06 -27.21 6.08
C VAL A 41 -27.12 -28.31 5.61
N ARG A 42 -26.33 -28.05 4.55
CA ARG A 42 -25.32 -28.99 4.07
C ARG A 42 -24.30 -29.34 5.16
N THR A 43 -23.80 -28.35 5.89
CA THR A 43 -22.76 -28.55 6.91
C THR A 43 -23.27 -29.42 8.05
N LEU A 44 -24.55 -29.28 8.42
CA LEU A 44 -25.20 -30.12 9.42
C LEU A 44 -25.37 -31.56 8.92
N ALA A 45 -25.65 -31.76 7.63
CA ALA A 45 -25.89 -33.09 7.06
C ALA A 45 -24.62 -33.86 6.67
N TRP A 46 -23.60 -33.18 6.12
CA TRP A 46 -22.42 -33.81 5.51
C TRP A 46 -21.08 -33.23 5.98
N GLY A 47 -21.08 -32.39 7.01
CA GLY A 47 -19.88 -31.73 7.49
C GLY A 47 -19.39 -30.58 6.59
N ARG A 48 -18.28 -29.97 6.98
CA ARG A 48 -17.77 -28.74 6.36
C ARG A 48 -17.17 -29.01 4.98
N PHE A 49 -17.45 -28.13 4.04
CA PHE A 49 -16.74 -28.10 2.76
C PHE A 49 -15.32 -27.60 2.98
N HIS A 50 -14.34 -28.31 2.43
CA HIS A 50 -12.93 -27.94 2.46
C HIS A 50 -12.45 -27.68 1.04
N ASP A 51 -11.61 -26.67 0.90
CA ASP A 51 -11.08 -26.21 -0.38
C ASP A 51 -9.58 -25.99 -0.19
N GLU A 52 -8.77 -26.85 -0.79
CA GLU A 52 -7.32 -26.89 -0.58
C GLU A 52 -6.64 -25.55 -0.95
N GLU A 53 -7.21 -24.83 -1.93
CA GLU A 53 -6.72 -23.51 -2.31
C GLU A 53 -7.02 -22.44 -1.26
N ALA A 54 -8.22 -22.49 -0.66
CA ALA A 54 -8.56 -21.63 0.46
C ALA A 54 -7.63 -21.87 1.65
N ASP A 55 -7.17 -23.10 1.88
CA ASP A 55 -6.22 -23.44 2.95
C ASP A 55 -4.80 -22.91 2.68
N GLY A 56 -4.38 -22.87 1.41
CA GLY A 56 -3.05 -22.40 1.00
C GLY A 56 -2.85 -20.87 1.02
N ARG A 57 -3.93 -20.09 1.18
CA ARG A 57 -3.86 -18.63 1.30
C ARG A 57 -3.62 -18.25 2.77
N GLY A 58 -2.63 -17.39 2.99
CA GLY A 58 -2.18 -16.93 4.32
C GLY A 58 -3.30 -16.42 5.24
N LEU A 59 -2.99 -16.27 6.53
CA LEU A 59 -3.96 -15.84 7.56
C LEU A 59 -4.33 -14.34 7.46
N GLY A 60 -3.65 -13.57 6.61
CA GLY A 60 -3.88 -12.12 6.47
C GLY A 60 -5.14 -11.76 5.67
N GLY A 61 -5.75 -10.60 5.98
CA GLY A 61 -6.92 -10.04 5.29
C GLY A 61 -8.16 -9.88 6.19
N LEU A 62 -9.24 -9.35 5.63
CA LEU A 62 -10.52 -9.18 6.34
C LEU A 62 -11.38 -10.46 6.31
N THR A 63 -11.01 -11.44 5.48
CA THR A 63 -11.81 -12.65 5.26
C THR A 63 -11.34 -13.82 6.13
N THR A 64 -12.24 -14.35 6.96
CA THR A 64 -11.93 -15.55 7.79
C THR A 64 -11.80 -16.80 6.92
N ALA A 65 -11.06 -17.80 7.38
CA ALA A 65 -10.95 -19.09 6.68
C ALA A 65 -12.33 -19.71 6.38
N ARG A 66 -13.27 -19.61 7.34
CA ARG A 66 -14.65 -20.09 7.16
C ARG A 66 -15.38 -19.38 6.02
N ALA A 67 -15.22 -18.06 5.91
CA ALA A 67 -15.82 -17.28 4.83
C ALA A 67 -15.24 -17.68 3.46
N ARG A 68 -13.94 -18.00 3.38
CA ARG A 68 -13.30 -18.45 2.14
C ARG A 68 -13.83 -19.80 1.66
N HIS A 69 -13.97 -20.80 2.55
CA HIS A 69 -14.56 -22.09 2.16
C HIS A 69 -16.03 -21.96 1.76
N PHE A 70 -16.80 -21.14 2.48
CA PHE A 70 -18.18 -20.85 2.10
C PHE A 70 -18.25 -20.20 0.70
N PHE A 71 -17.43 -19.19 0.44
CA PHE A 71 -17.38 -18.52 -0.86
C PHE A 71 -16.97 -19.48 -1.99
N ALA A 72 -15.97 -20.32 -1.77
CA ALA A 72 -15.58 -21.35 -2.72
C ALA A 72 -16.76 -22.31 -2.99
N TRP A 73 -17.41 -22.82 -1.96
CA TRP A 73 -18.59 -23.66 -2.14
C TRP A 73 -19.71 -22.96 -2.93
N LEU A 74 -19.98 -21.70 -2.63
CA LEU A 74 -21.01 -20.88 -3.28
C LEU A 74 -20.72 -20.64 -4.77
N MET A 75 -19.45 -20.44 -5.13
CA MET A 75 -19.02 -20.18 -6.51
C MET A 75 -18.78 -21.46 -7.31
N ARG A 76 -18.70 -22.62 -6.63
CA ARG A 76 -18.44 -23.93 -7.23
C ARG A 76 -19.28 -24.28 -8.46
N PRO A 77 -20.61 -24.14 -8.45
CA PRO A 77 -21.42 -24.47 -9.63
C PRO A 77 -21.06 -23.62 -10.85
N LEU A 78 -20.61 -22.38 -10.66
CA LEU A 78 -20.26 -21.48 -11.75
C LEU A 78 -19.01 -21.95 -12.50
N TRP A 79 -17.91 -22.21 -11.79
CA TRP A 79 -16.69 -22.67 -12.48
C TRP A 79 -16.83 -24.10 -12.99
N GLN A 80 -17.62 -24.97 -12.33
CA GLN A 80 -17.89 -26.31 -12.84
C GLN A 80 -18.73 -26.27 -14.12
N GLY A 81 -19.72 -25.39 -14.19
CA GLY A 81 -20.50 -25.16 -15.40
C GLY A 81 -19.65 -24.63 -16.56
N LEU A 82 -18.78 -23.66 -16.30
CA LEU A 82 -17.85 -23.12 -17.31
C LEU A 82 -16.85 -24.18 -17.81
N ALA A 83 -16.30 -24.98 -16.89
CA ALA A 83 -15.41 -26.09 -17.24
C ALA A 83 -16.13 -27.17 -18.07
N ALA A 84 -17.36 -27.53 -17.70
CA ALA A 84 -18.17 -28.50 -18.43
C ALA A 84 -18.58 -28.00 -19.83
N ALA A 85 -18.79 -26.69 -19.97
CA ALA A 85 -19.07 -26.04 -21.25
C ALA A 85 -17.82 -25.87 -22.14
N GLY A 86 -16.62 -26.25 -21.65
CA GLY A 86 -15.38 -26.14 -22.41
C GLY A 86 -14.92 -24.69 -22.63
N VAL A 87 -15.33 -23.74 -21.79
CA VAL A 87 -14.91 -22.35 -21.90
C VAL A 87 -13.42 -22.24 -21.57
N PRO A 88 -12.57 -21.72 -22.47
CA PRO A 88 -11.15 -21.65 -22.22
C PRO A 88 -10.83 -20.59 -21.13
N PRO A 89 -9.95 -20.87 -20.15
CA PRO A 89 -9.60 -19.93 -19.08
C PRO A 89 -9.18 -18.55 -19.61
N ASN A 90 -8.35 -18.52 -20.66
CA ASN A 90 -7.87 -17.28 -21.25
C ASN A 90 -8.99 -16.39 -21.81
N ALA A 91 -10.11 -16.97 -22.27
CA ALA A 91 -11.26 -16.18 -22.70
C ALA A 91 -11.97 -15.51 -21.51
N ILE A 92 -12.02 -16.19 -20.36
CA ILE A 92 -12.55 -15.62 -19.12
C ILE A 92 -11.67 -14.46 -18.66
N THR A 93 -10.35 -14.64 -18.65
CA THR A 93 -9.38 -13.57 -18.32
C THR A 93 -9.51 -12.38 -19.28
N THR A 94 -9.62 -12.63 -20.59
CA THR A 94 -9.77 -11.57 -21.60
C THR A 94 -11.09 -10.80 -21.42
N LEU A 95 -12.19 -11.51 -21.10
CA LEU A 95 -13.46 -10.88 -20.79
C LEU A 95 -13.35 -10.02 -19.51
N ALA A 96 -12.67 -10.50 -18.47
CA ALA A 96 -12.44 -9.74 -17.24
C ALA A 96 -11.69 -8.43 -17.53
N VAL A 97 -10.64 -8.47 -18.37
CA VAL A 97 -9.92 -7.27 -18.83
C VAL A 97 -10.85 -6.33 -19.60
N GLY A 98 -11.66 -6.85 -20.51
CA GLY A 98 -12.63 -6.06 -21.26
C GLY A 98 -13.66 -5.37 -20.35
N LEU A 99 -14.18 -6.06 -19.34
CA LEU A 99 -15.11 -5.49 -18.36
C LEU A 99 -14.43 -4.41 -17.51
N ALA A 100 -13.20 -4.63 -17.03
CA ALA A 100 -12.48 -3.63 -16.26
C ALA A 100 -12.15 -2.38 -17.09
N ALA A 101 -11.72 -2.55 -18.34
CA ALA A 101 -11.47 -1.45 -19.27
C ALA A 101 -12.75 -0.67 -19.58
N GLY A 102 -13.83 -1.37 -19.92
CA GLY A 102 -15.15 -0.78 -20.12
C GLY A 102 -15.66 -0.07 -18.86
N GLY A 103 -15.37 -0.62 -17.67
CA GLY A 103 -15.69 -0.02 -16.39
C GLY A 103 -14.94 1.29 -16.15
N GLY A 104 -13.65 1.33 -16.46
CA GLY A 104 -12.85 2.56 -16.43
C GLY A 104 -13.40 3.65 -17.36
N VAL A 105 -13.76 3.29 -18.60
CA VAL A 105 -14.38 4.22 -19.56
C VAL A 105 -15.75 4.71 -19.06
N ALA A 106 -16.57 3.81 -18.51
CA ALA A 106 -17.86 4.16 -17.93
C ALA A 106 -17.70 5.17 -16.79
N ILE A 107 -16.74 4.95 -15.88
CA ILE A 107 -16.45 5.89 -14.77
C ILE A 107 -15.97 7.24 -15.31
N ALA A 108 -15.06 7.23 -16.28
CA ALA A 108 -14.56 8.46 -16.92
C ALA A 108 -15.71 9.30 -17.52
N ALA A 109 -16.75 8.64 -18.03
CA ALA A 109 -17.98 9.23 -18.56
C ALA A 109 -19.04 9.56 -17.49
N GLY A 110 -18.75 9.37 -16.19
CA GLY A 110 -19.67 9.63 -15.09
C GLY A 110 -20.69 8.52 -14.82
N ARG A 111 -20.52 7.32 -15.38
CA ARG A 111 -21.40 6.15 -15.20
C ARG A 111 -20.88 5.24 -14.08
N PHE A 112 -20.87 5.76 -12.86
CA PHE A 112 -20.28 5.10 -11.68
C PHE A 112 -20.91 3.74 -11.36
N ALA A 113 -22.25 3.61 -11.38
CA ALA A 113 -22.93 2.33 -11.12
C ALA A 113 -22.49 1.25 -12.11
N LEU A 114 -22.58 1.53 -13.42
CA LEU A 114 -22.14 0.63 -14.48
C LEU A 114 -20.66 0.27 -14.31
N GLY A 115 -19.79 1.27 -14.15
CA GLY A 115 -18.36 1.02 -14.10
C GLY A 115 -17.90 0.25 -12.85
N GLY A 116 -18.49 0.55 -11.70
CA GLY A 116 -18.23 -0.20 -10.46
C GLY A 116 -18.71 -1.66 -10.57
N TRP A 117 -19.90 -1.90 -11.12
CA TRP A 117 -20.41 -3.27 -11.31
C TRP A 117 -19.60 -4.06 -12.34
N LEU A 118 -19.22 -3.44 -13.47
CA LEU A 118 -18.31 -4.06 -14.43
C LEU A 118 -16.98 -4.47 -13.78
N TYR A 119 -16.42 -3.63 -12.91
CA TYR A 119 -15.19 -3.95 -12.19
C TYR A 119 -15.35 -5.08 -11.17
N VAL A 120 -16.43 -5.09 -10.40
CA VAL A 120 -16.74 -6.20 -9.48
C VAL A 120 -16.92 -7.50 -10.26
N SER A 121 -17.62 -7.47 -11.39
CA SER A 121 -17.78 -8.61 -12.29
C SER A 121 -16.45 -9.09 -12.86
N ALA A 122 -15.55 -8.18 -13.26
CA ALA A 122 -14.20 -8.52 -13.71
C ALA A 122 -13.43 -9.31 -12.63
N GLY A 123 -13.46 -8.85 -11.37
CA GLY A 123 -12.84 -9.57 -10.25
C GLY A 123 -13.48 -10.92 -9.94
N ALA A 124 -14.78 -11.10 -10.21
CA ALA A 124 -15.44 -12.40 -10.08
C ALA A 124 -15.00 -13.37 -11.19
N LEU A 125 -14.88 -12.89 -12.43
CA LEU A 125 -14.40 -13.71 -13.57
C LEU A 125 -12.95 -14.14 -13.39
N ASP A 126 -12.10 -13.25 -12.89
CA ASP A 126 -10.71 -13.53 -12.49
C ASP A 126 -10.60 -14.65 -11.45
N TYR A 127 -11.47 -14.64 -10.43
CA TYR A 127 -11.52 -15.77 -9.50
C TYR A 127 -11.93 -17.09 -10.20
N LEU A 128 -12.82 -17.01 -11.20
CA LEU A 128 -13.32 -18.18 -11.92
C LEU A 128 -12.30 -18.73 -12.94
N ASP A 129 -11.48 -17.91 -13.60
CA ASP A 129 -10.56 -18.38 -14.63
C ASP A 129 -9.51 -19.36 -14.09
N GLY A 130 -8.95 -19.07 -12.91
CA GLY A 130 -7.97 -19.92 -12.25
C GLY A 130 -8.61 -21.22 -11.79
N ARG A 131 -9.89 -21.16 -11.36
CA ARG A 131 -10.68 -22.34 -10.98
C ARG A 131 -10.96 -23.23 -12.18
N VAL A 132 -11.36 -22.66 -13.31
CA VAL A 132 -11.58 -23.38 -14.56
C VAL A 132 -10.27 -23.98 -15.06
N ALA A 133 -9.17 -23.21 -15.10
CA ALA A 133 -7.86 -23.69 -15.54
C ALA A 133 -7.41 -24.93 -14.78
N ARG A 134 -7.57 -24.96 -13.45
CA ARG A 134 -7.24 -26.13 -12.63
C ARG A 134 -8.22 -27.28 -12.86
N ALA A 135 -9.52 -27.01 -12.89
CA ALA A 135 -10.54 -28.03 -13.10
C ALA A 135 -10.41 -28.74 -14.47
N THR A 136 -9.89 -28.03 -15.49
CA THR A 136 -9.66 -28.58 -16.83
C THR A 136 -8.22 -29.04 -17.09
N GLY A 137 -7.32 -28.99 -16.09
CA GLY A 137 -5.91 -29.37 -16.28
C GLY A 137 -5.08 -28.44 -17.18
N GLN A 138 -5.52 -27.19 -17.37
CA GLN A 138 -4.89 -26.16 -18.22
C GLN A 138 -4.05 -25.13 -17.43
N ALA A 139 -3.83 -25.34 -16.14
CA ALA A 139 -3.01 -24.45 -15.32
C ALA A 139 -1.54 -24.50 -15.78
N SER A 140 -0.93 -23.33 -16.03
CA SER A 140 0.44 -23.22 -16.54
C SER A 140 1.19 -22.02 -15.94
N PRO A 141 2.54 -22.04 -15.87
CA PRO A 141 3.33 -20.89 -15.41
C PRO A 141 3.14 -19.64 -16.27
N SER A 142 3.01 -19.79 -17.59
CA SER A 142 2.74 -18.68 -18.51
C SER A 142 1.35 -18.07 -18.28
N GLY A 143 0.33 -18.91 -18.04
CA GLY A 143 -1.00 -18.46 -17.66
C GLY A 143 -0.99 -17.68 -16.34
N ALA A 144 -0.30 -18.19 -15.31
CA ALA A 144 -0.18 -17.49 -14.03
C ALA A 144 0.55 -16.14 -14.15
N ALA A 145 1.55 -16.04 -15.04
CA ALA A 145 2.23 -14.77 -15.32
C ALA A 145 1.32 -13.78 -16.07
N LEU A 146 0.56 -14.27 -17.05
CA LEU A 146 -0.40 -13.46 -17.82
C LEU A 146 -1.50 -12.92 -16.91
N ASP A 147 -2.17 -13.79 -16.15
CA ASP A 147 -3.20 -13.48 -15.16
C ASP A 147 -2.71 -12.36 -14.22
N SER A 148 -1.59 -12.63 -13.57
CA SER A 148 -0.88 -11.66 -12.75
C SER A 148 -0.75 -10.30 -13.45
N VAL A 149 -0.15 -10.22 -14.64
CA VAL A 149 0.08 -8.93 -15.31
C VAL A 149 -1.24 -8.24 -15.69
N LEU A 150 -2.22 -8.98 -16.20
CA LEU A 150 -3.52 -8.45 -16.60
C LEU A 150 -4.32 -7.90 -15.42
N ASP A 151 -4.20 -8.47 -14.23
CA ASP A 151 -4.78 -7.93 -13.00
C ASP A 151 -4.43 -6.47 -12.76
N ARG A 152 -3.16 -6.13 -13.03
CA ARG A 152 -2.62 -4.79 -12.85
C ARG A 152 -3.24 -3.85 -13.86
N TYR A 153 -3.45 -4.29 -15.10
CA TYR A 153 -4.17 -3.52 -16.11
C TYR A 153 -5.65 -3.32 -15.75
N CYS A 154 -6.32 -4.35 -15.24
CA CYS A 154 -7.71 -4.27 -14.79
C CYS A 154 -7.90 -3.22 -13.68
N GLU A 155 -7.09 -3.30 -12.62
CA GLU A 155 -7.14 -2.34 -11.51
C GLU A 155 -6.74 -0.92 -11.97
N SER A 156 -5.73 -0.82 -12.84
CA SER A 156 -5.29 0.47 -13.39
C SER A 156 -6.35 1.14 -14.26
N ALA A 157 -7.08 0.39 -15.10
CA ALA A 157 -8.09 0.95 -16.00
C ALA A 157 -9.19 1.70 -15.23
N VAL A 158 -9.65 1.13 -14.11
CA VAL A 158 -10.66 1.74 -13.24
C VAL A 158 -10.12 2.97 -12.52
N LEU A 159 -8.89 2.89 -12.00
CA LEU A 159 -8.24 4.03 -11.33
C LEU A 159 -7.93 5.19 -12.29
N VAL A 160 -7.56 4.88 -13.54
CA VAL A 160 -7.42 5.88 -14.62
C VAL A 160 -8.77 6.51 -14.95
N GLY A 161 -9.85 5.72 -15.02
CA GLY A 161 -11.20 6.24 -15.21
C GLY A 161 -11.62 7.21 -14.11
N LEU A 162 -11.35 6.87 -12.85
CA LEU A 162 -11.58 7.76 -11.69
C LEU A 162 -10.71 9.02 -11.77
N ALA A 163 -9.42 8.89 -12.05
CA ALA A 163 -8.51 10.02 -12.19
C ALA A 163 -8.98 10.98 -13.30
N TRP A 164 -9.46 10.46 -14.43
CA TRP A 164 -10.03 11.25 -15.51
C TRP A 164 -11.28 12.01 -15.06
N TYR A 165 -12.20 11.33 -14.36
CA TYR A 165 -13.42 11.94 -13.85
C TYR A 165 -13.11 13.08 -12.86
N TYR A 166 -12.17 12.83 -11.94
CA TYR A 166 -11.77 13.72 -10.86
C TYR A 166 -10.61 14.67 -11.17
N ARG A 167 -10.19 14.82 -12.43
CA ARG A 167 -8.98 15.56 -12.81
C ARG A 167 -8.90 17.01 -12.33
N GLU A 168 -10.06 17.66 -12.11
CA GLU A 168 -10.15 19.04 -11.58
C GLU A 168 -10.44 19.10 -10.07
N SER A 169 -10.44 17.95 -9.40
CA SER A 169 -10.78 17.79 -7.98
C SER A 169 -9.57 17.34 -7.17
N TRP A 170 -9.57 17.66 -5.87
CA TRP A 170 -8.56 17.14 -4.93
C TRP A 170 -8.50 15.61 -4.91
N VAL A 171 -9.59 14.92 -5.30
CA VAL A 171 -9.71 13.46 -5.39
C VAL A 171 -8.76 12.86 -6.45
N LEU A 172 -8.25 13.65 -7.39
CA LEU A 172 -7.22 13.22 -8.34
C LEU A 172 -5.99 12.67 -7.61
N LEU A 173 -5.53 13.36 -6.55
CA LEU A 173 -4.33 12.93 -5.81
C LEU A 173 -4.51 11.54 -5.17
N PRO A 174 -5.61 11.27 -4.42
CA PRO A 174 -5.97 9.91 -4.02
C PRO A 174 -6.02 8.89 -5.17
N CYS A 175 -6.55 9.23 -6.35
CA CYS A 175 -6.58 8.31 -7.49
C CYS A 175 -5.16 7.93 -7.96
N LEU A 176 -4.26 8.91 -8.08
CA LEU A 176 -2.86 8.68 -8.47
C LEU A 176 -2.09 7.90 -7.40
N LEU A 177 -2.35 8.18 -6.12
CA LEU A 177 -1.77 7.43 -5.01
C LEU A 177 -2.30 6.00 -4.95
N ALA A 178 -3.59 5.77 -5.21
CA ALA A 178 -4.16 4.43 -5.31
C ALA A 178 -3.56 3.64 -6.47
N LEU A 179 -3.37 4.28 -7.63
CA LEU A 179 -2.74 3.66 -8.81
C LEU A 179 -1.29 3.24 -8.53
N THR A 180 -0.49 4.13 -7.96
CA THR A 180 0.91 3.81 -7.62
C THR A 180 1.00 2.78 -6.49
N GLY A 181 0.17 2.92 -5.45
CA GLY A 181 0.12 1.99 -4.32
C GLY A 181 -0.29 0.58 -4.74
N SER A 182 -1.30 0.44 -5.62
CA SER A 182 -1.77 -0.86 -6.11
C SER A 182 -0.72 -1.59 -6.95
N LEU A 183 0.19 -0.87 -7.62
CA LEU A 183 1.33 -1.44 -8.34
C LEU A 183 2.49 -1.81 -7.42
N PHE A 184 2.76 -1.02 -6.37
CA PHE A 184 3.85 -1.31 -5.43
C PHE A 184 3.58 -2.55 -4.56
N VAL A 185 2.33 -2.77 -4.12
CA VAL A 185 1.98 -3.93 -3.28
C VAL A 185 2.41 -5.28 -3.90
N PRO A 186 2.02 -5.63 -5.14
CA PRO A 186 2.47 -6.85 -5.79
C PRO A 186 3.93 -6.79 -6.22
N TYR A 187 4.47 -5.62 -6.59
CA TYR A 187 5.87 -5.48 -6.99
C TYR A 187 6.83 -5.83 -5.86
N VAL A 188 6.64 -5.26 -4.67
CA VAL A 188 7.50 -5.55 -3.51
C VAL A 188 7.43 -7.03 -3.12
N ARG A 189 6.24 -7.64 -3.23
CA ARG A 189 6.08 -9.09 -3.03
C ARG A 189 6.87 -9.90 -4.05
N ALA A 190 6.68 -9.63 -5.34
CA ALA A 190 7.36 -10.35 -6.42
C ALA A 190 8.89 -10.18 -6.32
N ARG A 191 9.36 -8.98 -5.99
CA ARG A 191 10.79 -8.71 -5.75
C ARG A 191 11.32 -9.46 -4.54
N GLY A 192 10.53 -9.54 -3.46
CA GLY A 192 10.90 -10.29 -2.27
C GLY A 192 10.99 -11.80 -2.52
N GLU A 193 9.99 -12.37 -3.20
CA GLU A 193 9.98 -13.78 -3.60
C GLU A 193 11.15 -14.10 -4.55
N ALA A 194 11.48 -13.21 -5.49
CA ALA A 194 12.64 -13.35 -6.37
C ALA A 194 13.99 -13.28 -5.63
N LEU A 195 14.04 -12.63 -4.46
CA LEU A 195 15.21 -12.56 -3.58
C LEU A 195 15.21 -13.68 -2.52
N GLY A 196 14.28 -14.63 -2.60
CA GLY A 196 14.21 -15.78 -1.69
C GLY A 196 13.47 -15.54 -0.37
N ALA A 197 12.84 -14.38 -0.19
CA ALA A 197 12.10 -14.06 1.04
C ALA A 197 10.61 -14.48 0.94
N THR A 198 10.09 -15.12 1.98
CA THR A 198 8.69 -15.57 2.07
C THR A 198 7.74 -14.41 2.39
N MET A 199 6.88 -14.04 1.44
CA MET A 199 6.01 -12.84 1.52
C MET A 199 4.52 -13.12 1.74
N LYS A 200 4.13 -14.38 1.99
CA LYS A 200 2.72 -14.81 1.95
C LYS A 200 1.79 -14.12 2.95
N ASP A 201 2.29 -13.79 4.15
CA ASP A 201 1.46 -13.29 5.27
C ASP A 201 1.64 -11.79 5.58
N VAL A 202 2.34 -11.04 4.72
CA VAL A 202 2.68 -9.65 5.00
C VAL A 202 1.75 -8.69 4.26
N GLY A 203 0.97 -7.91 5.02
CA GLY A 203 0.12 -6.83 4.51
C GLY A 203 -1.32 -6.88 5.00
N PHE A 204 -1.91 -5.71 5.24
CA PHE A 204 -3.27 -5.59 5.79
C PHE A 204 -4.38 -5.88 4.77
N MET A 205 -4.19 -5.49 3.50
CA MET A 205 -5.24 -5.57 2.49
C MET A 205 -4.79 -6.41 1.29
N GLN A 206 -5.48 -7.53 1.05
CA GLN A 206 -5.23 -8.35 -0.14
C GLN A 206 -6.07 -7.85 -1.32
N ARG A 207 -5.80 -8.43 -2.51
CA ARG A 207 -6.44 -8.01 -3.77
C ARG A 207 -7.97 -8.12 -3.74
N PRO A 208 -8.60 -9.20 -3.23
CA PRO A 208 -10.05 -9.29 -3.18
C PRO A 208 -10.68 -8.17 -2.35
N GLU A 209 -10.09 -7.81 -1.21
CA GLU A 209 -10.58 -6.69 -0.40
C GLU A 209 -10.47 -5.37 -1.15
N ARG A 210 -9.39 -5.13 -1.91
CA ARG A 210 -9.27 -3.91 -2.73
C ARG A 210 -10.34 -3.84 -3.80
N ILE A 211 -10.57 -4.94 -4.52
CA ILE A 211 -11.60 -5.01 -5.57
C ILE A 211 -12.97 -4.72 -4.98
N LEU A 212 -13.31 -5.30 -3.83
CA LEU A 212 -14.60 -5.08 -3.18
C LEU A 212 -14.74 -3.63 -2.67
N VAL A 213 -13.73 -3.10 -1.98
CA VAL A 213 -13.78 -1.72 -1.45
C VAL A 213 -13.89 -0.72 -2.59
N LEU A 214 -13.04 -0.81 -3.62
CA LEU A 214 -13.06 0.11 -4.76
C LEU A 214 -14.32 -0.09 -5.61
N GLY A 215 -14.62 -1.33 -5.98
CA GLY A 215 -15.75 -1.65 -6.86
C GLY A 215 -17.10 -1.30 -6.24
N LEU A 216 -17.35 -1.67 -4.97
CA LEU A 216 -18.61 -1.37 -4.32
C LEU A 216 -18.74 0.12 -3.96
N SER A 217 -17.66 0.79 -3.54
CA SER A 217 -17.72 2.23 -3.29
C SER A 217 -18.08 3.02 -4.56
N VAL A 218 -17.51 2.64 -5.70
CA VAL A 218 -17.85 3.21 -7.01
C VAL A 218 -19.28 2.84 -7.43
N ALA A 219 -19.63 1.54 -7.38
CA ALA A 219 -20.93 1.04 -7.84
C ALA A 219 -22.11 1.64 -7.07
N LEU A 220 -21.95 1.82 -5.75
CA LEU A 220 -23.01 2.29 -4.86
C LEU A 220 -23.01 3.81 -4.67
N SER A 221 -21.95 4.51 -5.10
CA SER A 221 -21.87 5.97 -4.93
C SER A 221 -23.06 6.75 -5.50
N PRO A 222 -23.69 6.37 -6.62
CA PRO A 222 -24.86 7.08 -7.14
C PRO A 222 -26.07 7.10 -6.20
N ILE A 223 -26.16 6.19 -5.23
CA ILE A 223 -27.28 6.15 -4.26
C ILE A 223 -27.27 7.43 -3.42
N LEU A 224 -26.10 7.76 -2.83
CA LEU A 224 -25.96 8.94 -2.00
C LEU A 224 -26.11 10.23 -2.81
N GLU A 225 -25.52 10.28 -4.00
CA GLU A 225 -25.59 11.46 -4.86
C GLU A 225 -27.01 11.72 -5.37
N ALA A 226 -27.78 10.67 -5.67
CA ALA A 226 -29.18 10.83 -6.07
C ALA A 226 -30.06 11.43 -4.94
N ILE A 227 -29.62 11.34 -3.69
CA ILE A 227 -30.32 11.89 -2.52
C ILE A 227 -29.84 13.31 -2.22
N ILE A 228 -28.52 13.54 -2.24
CA ILE A 228 -27.91 14.82 -1.82
C ILE A 228 -27.88 15.85 -2.96
N SER A 229 -27.54 15.41 -4.17
CA SER A 229 -27.24 16.28 -5.32
C SER A 229 -27.92 15.79 -6.60
N PRO A 230 -29.27 15.69 -6.64
CA PRO A 230 -29.98 15.05 -7.75
C PRO A 230 -29.83 15.79 -9.08
N GLU A 231 -29.66 17.12 -9.06
CA GLU A 231 -29.61 17.96 -10.27
C GLU A 231 -28.19 18.22 -10.77
N ASP A 232 -27.16 17.86 -10.00
CA ASP A 232 -25.77 18.07 -10.41
C ASP A 232 -25.44 17.18 -11.61
N PRO A 233 -25.03 17.75 -12.77
CA PRO A 233 -24.65 16.98 -13.94
C PRO A 233 -23.35 16.20 -13.74
N ARG A 234 -22.53 16.55 -12.75
CA ARG A 234 -21.23 15.93 -12.48
C ARG A 234 -20.96 15.83 -10.97
N PRO A 235 -21.75 15.03 -10.24
CA PRO A 235 -21.69 14.99 -8.78
C PRO A 235 -20.35 14.46 -8.28
N PRO A 236 -19.95 14.83 -7.06
CA PRO A 236 -18.64 14.48 -6.49
C PRO A 236 -18.49 12.99 -6.18
N HIS A 237 -19.58 12.21 -6.07
CA HIS A 237 -19.54 10.78 -5.75
C HIS A 237 -18.71 10.49 -4.48
N TRP A 238 -19.16 11.02 -3.34
CA TRP A 238 -18.40 11.02 -2.07
C TRP A 238 -18.03 9.62 -1.58
N ILE A 239 -18.88 8.61 -1.82
CA ILE A 239 -18.58 7.23 -1.44
C ILE A 239 -17.40 6.70 -2.28
N ALA A 240 -17.37 6.96 -3.59
CA ALA A 240 -16.26 6.58 -4.46
C ALA A 240 -14.97 7.33 -4.06
N ALA A 241 -15.07 8.63 -3.76
CA ALA A 241 -13.94 9.44 -3.29
C ALA A 241 -13.35 8.92 -1.97
N ALA A 242 -14.21 8.53 -1.02
CA ALA A 242 -13.78 7.91 0.23
C ALA A 242 -13.14 6.53 -0.02
N GLY A 243 -13.73 5.73 -0.89
CA GLY A 243 -13.23 4.41 -1.29
C GLY A 243 -11.83 4.49 -1.89
N VAL A 244 -11.62 5.32 -2.92
CA VAL A 244 -10.29 5.46 -3.56
C VAL A 244 -9.25 6.04 -2.60
N THR A 245 -9.65 6.94 -1.70
CA THR A 245 -8.76 7.46 -0.65
C THR A 245 -8.34 6.36 0.32
N LEU A 246 -9.27 5.49 0.72
CA LEU A 246 -8.95 4.33 1.55
C LEU A 246 -8.00 3.38 0.83
N ILE A 247 -8.22 3.08 -0.46
CA ILE A 247 -7.32 2.26 -1.28
C ILE A 247 -5.92 2.88 -1.35
N ALA A 248 -5.82 4.19 -1.57
CA ALA A 248 -4.55 4.89 -1.62
C ALA A 248 -3.76 4.70 -0.32
N LEU A 249 -4.38 5.00 0.82
CA LEU A 249 -3.72 4.91 2.12
C LEU A 249 -3.33 3.48 2.48
N THR A 250 -4.24 2.53 2.34
CA THR A 250 -4.02 1.13 2.73
C THR A 250 -3.03 0.40 1.81
N SER A 251 -3.02 0.71 0.50
CA SER A 251 -2.09 0.11 -0.45
C SER A 251 -0.67 0.60 -0.19
N HIS A 252 -0.47 1.90 0.06
CA HIS A 252 0.85 2.43 0.43
C HIS A 252 1.31 1.89 1.79
N ALA A 253 0.44 1.87 2.80
CA ALA A 253 0.76 1.28 4.09
C ALA A 253 1.22 -0.20 3.94
N THR A 254 0.49 -0.97 3.13
CA THR A 254 0.84 -2.37 2.83
C THR A 254 2.16 -2.50 2.08
N ALA A 255 2.41 -1.65 1.08
CA ALA A 255 3.67 -1.66 0.32
C ALA A 255 4.86 -1.34 1.24
N PHE A 256 4.74 -0.34 2.11
CA PHE A 256 5.78 -0.01 3.09
C PHE A 256 6.03 -1.13 4.09
N GLN A 257 4.98 -1.80 4.57
CA GLN A 257 5.13 -2.95 5.48
C GLN A 257 5.86 -4.11 4.81
N ARG A 258 5.48 -4.45 3.58
CA ARG A 258 6.16 -5.47 2.79
C ARG A 258 7.63 -5.11 2.56
N LEU A 259 7.90 -3.85 2.24
CA LEU A 259 9.27 -3.38 2.01
C LEU A 259 10.09 -3.45 3.30
N ALA A 260 9.56 -2.96 4.42
CA ALA A 260 10.23 -3.02 5.71
C ALA A 260 10.49 -4.46 6.15
N PHE A 261 9.54 -5.36 5.94
CA PHE A 261 9.71 -6.79 6.19
C PHE A 261 10.79 -7.39 5.29
N LEU A 262 10.76 -7.12 3.98
CA LEU A 262 11.75 -7.59 3.02
C LEU A 262 13.17 -7.14 3.38
N VAL A 263 13.35 -5.85 3.67
CA VAL A 263 14.66 -5.32 4.07
C VAL A 263 15.15 -6.03 5.34
N ARG A 264 14.30 -6.18 6.36
CA ARG A 264 14.67 -6.90 7.60
C ARG A 264 15.01 -8.37 7.35
N ALA A 265 14.27 -9.04 6.47
CA ALA A 265 14.50 -10.45 6.14
C ALA A 265 15.82 -10.66 5.40
N LEU A 266 16.22 -9.71 4.54
CA LEU A 266 17.47 -9.78 3.78
C LEU A 266 18.70 -9.27 4.54
N SER A 267 18.53 -8.31 5.44
CA SER A 267 19.64 -7.70 6.20
C SER A 267 20.18 -8.58 7.33
N GLY A 268 20.12 -9.91 7.21
CA GLY A 268 20.62 -10.94 8.13
C GLY A 268 21.32 -10.41 9.40
N SER A 269 20.64 -10.52 10.55
CA SER A 269 21.24 -10.43 11.89
C SER A 269 22.09 -9.19 12.21
N LEU A 270 21.47 -8.01 12.28
CA LEU A 270 21.79 -7.03 13.34
C LEU A 270 20.51 -6.26 13.72
N PRO A 271 19.72 -6.71 14.72
CA PRO A 271 18.73 -5.85 15.34
C PRO A 271 19.50 -4.77 16.11
N ARG A 272 19.81 -3.64 15.46
CA ARG A 272 20.01 -2.39 16.20
C ARG A 272 18.67 -2.09 16.88
N ASP A 273 18.68 -1.88 18.20
CA ASP A 273 17.46 -1.59 18.97
C ASP A 273 16.92 -0.19 18.60
N ASP A 274 16.32 -0.09 17.41
CA ASP A 274 15.74 1.12 16.85
C ASP A 274 14.63 1.70 17.76
N ARG A 275 14.00 0.83 18.57
CA ARG A 275 12.92 1.23 19.49
C ARG A 275 13.37 2.27 20.49
N ARG A 276 14.65 2.28 20.88
CA ARG A 276 15.22 3.26 21.81
C ARG A 276 15.94 4.42 21.10
N SER A 277 16.57 4.18 19.96
CA SER A 277 17.36 5.21 19.27
C SER A 277 16.50 6.25 18.56
N LEU A 278 15.35 5.87 17.99
CA LEU A 278 14.44 6.80 17.31
C LEU A 278 13.86 7.88 18.25
N PRO A 279 13.19 7.55 19.37
CA PRO A 279 12.64 8.57 20.26
C PRO A 279 13.73 9.46 20.87
N ARG A 280 14.92 8.92 21.14
CA ARG A 280 16.07 9.71 21.60
C ARG A 280 16.54 10.68 20.53
N THR A 281 16.62 10.26 19.27
CA THR A 281 17.05 11.13 18.16
C THR A 281 16.04 12.25 17.91
N ILE A 282 14.74 11.98 18.04
CA ILE A 282 13.69 13.00 17.99
C ILE A 282 13.88 14.01 19.13
N ALA A 283 14.11 13.54 20.35
CA ALA A 283 14.35 14.40 21.51
C ALA A 283 15.61 15.26 21.35
N VAL A 284 16.72 14.67 20.86
CA VAL A 284 17.96 15.41 20.57
C VAL A 284 17.72 16.48 19.50
N SER A 285 16.98 16.15 18.44
CA SER A 285 16.66 17.11 17.38
C SER A 285 15.82 18.28 17.90
N ALA A 286 14.81 18.00 18.72
CA ALA A 286 13.97 19.03 19.33
C ALA A 286 14.76 19.96 20.27
N LEU A 287 15.63 19.38 21.11
CA LEU A 287 16.51 20.14 22.01
C LEU A 287 17.49 21.02 21.24
N ALA A 288 18.11 20.47 20.18
CA ALA A 288 19.04 21.22 19.34
C ALA A 288 18.36 22.40 18.64
N THR A 289 17.14 22.21 18.13
CA THR A 289 16.35 23.29 17.52
C THR A 289 15.91 24.33 18.55
N ALA A 290 15.51 23.92 19.76
CA ALA A 290 15.16 24.86 20.83
C ALA A 290 16.36 25.70 21.27
N LEU A 291 17.55 25.08 21.35
CA LEU A 291 18.78 25.79 21.67
C LEU A 291 19.20 26.76 20.57
N ASP A 292 19.16 26.33 19.31
CA ASP A 292 19.39 27.20 18.15
C ASP A 292 18.49 28.45 18.23
N PHE A 293 17.17 28.25 18.39
CA PHE A 293 16.22 29.36 18.53
C PHE A 293 16.53 30.27 19.73
N ALA A 294 16.87 29.70 20.89
CA ALA A 294 17.23 30.47 22.06
C ALA A 294 18.48 31.33 21.84
N VAL A 295 19.52 30.76 21.21
CA VAL A 295 20.76 31.47 20.88
C VAL A 295 20.50 32.60 19.88
N VAL A 296 19.69 32.35 18.85
CA VAL A 296 19.28 33.37 17.89
C VAL A 296 18.57 34.53 18.60
N GLN A 297 17.57 34.23 19.43
CA GLN A 297 16.80 35.25 20.15
C GLN A 297 17.68 36.04 21.13
N MET A 298 18.57 35.38 21.86
CA MET A 298 19.51 36.05 22.78
C MET A 298 20.45 36.99 22.04
N LEU A 299 20.98 36.60 20.87
CA LEU A 299 21.87 37.45 20.08
C LEU A 299 21.12 38.62 19.43
N MET A 300 19.91 38.39 18.92
CA MET A 300 19.12 39.45 18.31
C MET A 300 18.64 40.48 19.34
N ILE A 301 18.13 40.03 20.49
CA ILE A 301 17.56 40.91 21.53
C ILE A 301 18.66 41.48 22.43
N GLY A 302 19.64 40.67 22.82
CA GLY A 302 20.64 41.02 23.81
C GLY A 302 21.82 41.82 23.26
N THR A 303 22.22 41.58 22.00
CA THR A 303 23.40 42.23 21.40
C THR A 303 23.10 42.99 20.12
N GLY A 304 21.87 42.95 19.62
CA GLY A 304 21.48 43.60 18.35
C GLY A 304 22.16 42.98 17.13
N ALA A 305 22.59 41.71 17.22
CA ALA A 305 23.28 41.04 16.12
C ALA A 305 22.41 40.96 14.86
N PRO A 306 22.99 41.12 13.65
CA PRO A 306 22.22 41.00 12.42
C PRO A 306 21.67 39.57 12.27
N PRO A 307 20.42 39.38 11.81
CA PRO A 307 19.77 38.07 11.77
C PRO A 307 20.58 36.95 11.12
N PRO A 308 21.28 37.15 9.97
CA PRO A 308 22.09 36.08 9.37
C PRO A 308 23.23 35.60 10.27
N LEU A 309 23.87 36.50 11.01
CA LEU A 309 24.96 36.17 11.94
C LEU A 309 24.41 35.42 13.16
N ALA A 310 23.28 35.91 13.73
CA ALA A 310 22.62 35.25 14.85
C ALA A 310 22.18 33.82 14.48
N THR A 311 21.58 33.62 13.31
CA THR A 311 21.20 32.30 12.77
C THR A 311 22.42 31.40 12.54
N GLY A 312 23.52 31.93 11.98
CA GLY A 312 24.74 31.16 11.79
C GLY A 312 25.32 30.63 13.09
N VAL A 313 25.38 31.47 14.13
CA VAL A 313 25.89 31.08 15.46
C VAL A 313 24.95 30.09 16.14
N GLY A 314 23.63 30.32 16.09
CA GLY A 314 22.62 29.40 16.61
C GLY A 314 22.70 28.00 15.98
N CYS A 315 22.84 27.93 14.65
CA CYS A 315 22.95 26.68 13.92
C CYS A 315 24.21 25.88 14.31
N VAL A 316 25.35 26.56 14.52
CA VAL A 316 26.59 25.91 14.99
C VAL A 316 26.41 25.37 16.41
N ALA A 317 25.85 26.18 17.32
CA ALA A 317 25.61 25.77 18.71
C ALA A 317 24.65 24.57 18.79
N GLY A 318 23.52 24.65 18.07
CA GLY A 318 22.55 23.56 17.94
C GLY A 318 23.17 22.30 17.33
N GLY A 319 24.00 22.45 16.29
CA GLY A 319 24.72 21.35 15.64
C GLY A 319 25.70 20.63 16.55
N ILE A 320 26.46 21.36 17.38
CA ILE A 320 27.38 20.78 18.37
C ILE A 320 26.62 19.96 19.42
N VAL A 321 25.51 20.50 19.93
CA VAL A 321 24.66 19.79 20.91
C VAL A 321 24.00 18.57 20.28
N ALA A 322 23.48 18.70 19.06
CA ALA A 322 22.91 17.60 18.31
C ALA A 322 23.92 16.46 18.11
N PHE A 323 25.14 16.78 17.67
CA PHE A 323 26.21 15.80 17.49
C PHE A 323 26.58 15.10 18.81
N THR A 324 26.80 15.88 19.86
CA THR A 324 27.26 15.39 21.16
C THR A 324 26.22 14.47 21.80
N LEU A 325 24.97 14.90 21.87
CA LEU A 325 23.89 14.09 22.44
C LEU A 325 23.56 12.87 21.56
N SER A 326 23.67 12.99 20.24
CA SER A 326 23.48 11.83 19.36
C SER A 326 24.56 10.77 19.60
N ARG A 327 25.82 11.20 19.73
CA ARG A 327 26.96 10.32 19.97
C ARG A 327 26.88 9.61 21.32
N VAL A 328 26.60 10.36 22.39
CA VAL A 328 26.64 9.86 23.78
C VAL A 328 25.35 9.12 24.16
N TRP A 329 24.19 9.66 23.76
CA TRP A 329 22.91 9.20 24.30
C TRP A 329 22.00 8.53 23.26
N ALA A 330 21.84 9.12 22.08
CA ALA A 330 20.93 8.57 21.08
C ALA A 330 21.44 7.26 20.48
N PHE A 331 22.75 7.18 20.21
CA PHE A 331 23.39 6.03 19.56
C PHE A 331 24.51 5.38 20.38
N ALA A 332 24.96 5.99 21.49
CA ALA A 332 26.03 5.46 22.35
C ALA A 332 27.30 5.02 21.57
N ALA A 333 27.68 5.81 20.55
CA ALA A 333 28.73 5.49 19.60
C ALA A 333 30.11 6.04 20.01
N GLU A 334 30.40 6.02 21.32
CA GLU A 334 31.58 6.66 21.88
C GLU A 334 32.91 5.97 21.54
N ALA A 335 32.86 4.69 21.18
CA ALA A 335 34.03 3.91 20.78
C ALA A 335 34.60 4.33 19.41
N GLY A 336 33.84 5.07 18.59
CA GLY A 336 34.26 5.49 17.25
C GLY A 336 35.13 6.77 17.22
N PRO A 337 35.94 6.98 16.16
CA PRO A 337 36.79 8.16 16.01
C PRO A 337 35.97 9.45 15.89
N ARG A 338 36.11 10.36 16.86
CA ARG A 338 35.32 11.61 16.96
C ARG A 338 35.39 12.47 15.70
N GLY A 339 36.57 12.66 15.12
CA GLY A 339 36.76 13.51 13.93
C GLY A 339 36.06 12.97 12.69
N SER A 340 36.14 11.65 12.44
CA SER A 340 35.46 11.01 11.32
C SER A 340 33.94 11.10 11.46
N GLN A 341 33.42 10.83 12.67
CA GLN A 341 31.99 10.98 12.97
C GLN A 341 31.53 12.44 12.79
N ALA A 342 32.32 13.41 13.25
CA ALA A 342 31.98 14.84 13.10
C ALA A 342 31.92 15.26 11.63
N MET A 343 32.87 14.84 10.79
CA MET A 343 32.86 15.16 9.36
C MET A 343 31.63 14.56 8.64
N ARG A 344 31.29 13.31 8.96
CA ARG A 344 30.07 12.66 8.42
C ARG A 344 28.81 13.37 8.92
N PHE A 345 28.79 13.80 10.19
CA PHE A 345 27.67 14.56 10.74
C PHE A 345 27.50 15.92 10.05
N VAL A 346 28.59 16.65 9.81
CA VAL A 346 28.56 17.93 9.07
C VAL A 346 28.01 17.72 7.66
N PHE A 347 28.43 16.66 6.96
CA PHE A 347 27.88 16.31 5.66
C PHE A 347 26.36 16.06 5.72
N VAL A 348 25.90 15.23 6.68
CA VAL A 348 24.46 14.92 6.85
C VAL A 348 23.67 16.18 7.20
N SER A 349 24.17 17.01 8.12
CA SER A 349 23.51 18.25 8.54
C SER A 349 23.45 19.30 7.42
N GLY A 350 24.56 19.51 6.71
CA GLY A 350 24.63 20.47 5.60
C GLY A 350 23.73 20.07 4.43
N SER A 351 23.76 18.79 4.04
CA SER A 351 22.84 18.28 3.01
C SER A 351 21.38 18.31 3.46
N SER A 352 21.09 18.04 4.73
CA SER A 352 19.75 18.20 5.32
C SER A 352 19.23 19.63 5.24
N ALA A 353 20.08 20.64 5.49
CA ALA A 353 19.69 22.04 5.36
C ALA A 353 19.27 22.37 3.92
N ALA A 354 20.06 21.93 2.93
CA ALA A 354 19.73 22.09 1.52
C ALA A 354 18.44 21.35 1.12
N LEU A 355 18.26 20.11 1.57
CA LEU A 355 17.05 19.32 1.32
C LEU A 355 15.81 19.96 1.96
N ASN A 356 15.93 20.54 3.16
CA ASN A 356 14.83 21.25 3.81
C ASN A 356 14.46 22.55 3.09
N ALA A 357 15.44 23.36 2.71
CA ALA A 357 15.20 24.60 1.98
C ALA A 357 14.62 24.32 0.59
N GLY A 358 15.25 23.42 -0.17
CA GLY A 358 14.81 23.01 -1.50
C GLY A 358 13.46 22.30 -1.48
N GLY A 359 13.22 21.41 -0.51
CA GLY A 359 11.96 20.70 -0.41
C GLY A 359 10.77 21.62 -0.11
N VAL A 360 10.93 22.64 0.74
CA VAL A 360 9.90 23.66 0.94
C VAL A 360 9.67 24.45 -0.34
N ALA A 361 10.74 24.92 -0.99
CA ALA A 361 10.64 25.68 -2.24
C ALA A 361 9.89 24.88 -3.33
N VAL A 362 10.18 23.58 -3.46
CA VAL A 362 9.51 22.69 -4.41
C VAL A 362 8.04 22.48 -4.05
N LEU A 363 7.71 22.25 -2.78
CA LEU A 363 6.31 22.08 -2.36
C LEU A 363 5.49 23.36 -2.57
N LEU A 364 6.09 24.53 -2.43
CA LEU A 364 5.45 25.83 -2.69
C LEU A 364 5.21 26.12 -4.18
N LEU A 365 5.72 25.30 -5.10
CA LEU A 365 5.31 25.35 -6.51
C LEU A 365 3.83 24.94 -6.69
N LEU A 366 3.24 24.26 -5.70
CA LEU A 366 1.83 23.88 -5.71
C LEU A 366 0.97 25.06 -5.21
N PRO A 367 0.07 25.63 -6.03
CA PRO A 367 -0.67 26.85 -5.68
C PRO A 367 -1.53 26.74 -4.42
N ALA A 368 -1.97 25.54 -4.06
CA ALA A 368 -2.80 25.27 -2.88
C ALA A 368 -2.00 24.84 -1.63
N MET A 369 -0.66 24.76 -1.72
CA MET A 369 0.18 24.32 -0.61
C MET A 369 0.35 25.43 0.42
N ASN A 370 0.08 25.10 1.68
CA ASN A 370 0.29 26.01 2.80
C ASN A 370 1.76 26.00 3.26
N ASP A 371 2.36 27.17 3.47
CA ASP A 371 3.76 27.32 3.91
C ASP A 371 4.11 26.50 5.14
N ARG A 372 3.23 26.47 6.15
CA ARG A 372 3.44 25.69 7.38
C ARG A 372 3.37 24.20 7.09
N LEU A 373 2.44 23.78 6.22
CA LEU A 373 2.30 22.38 5.83
C LEU A 373 3.54 21.91 5.04
N ALA A 374 3.99 22.70 4.05
CA ALA A 374 5.21 22.43 3.30
C ALA A 374 6.41 22.31 4.24
N TRP A 375 6.55 23.26 5.18
CA TRP A 375 7.62 23.28 6.17
C TRP A 375 7.66 22.03 7.05
N VAL A 376 6.50 21.57 7.54
CA VAL A 376 6.38 20.38 8.38
C VAL A 376 6.62 19.11 7.57
N LEU A 377 5.99 18.99 6.39
CA LEU A 377 6.11 17.81 5.52
C LEU A 377 7.54 17.60 5.08
N THR A 378 8.22 18.65 4.58
CA THR A 378 9.62 18.53 4.16
C THR A 378 10.51 18.06 5.31
N ARG A 379 10.35 18.63 6.52
CA ARG A 379 11.16 18.23 7.67
C ARG A 379 10.92 16.79 8.10
N LEU A 380 9.67 16.36 8.10
CA LEU A 380 9.33 14.97 8.42
C LEU A 380 9.96 14.01 7.41
N VAL A 381 9.85 14.31 6.11
CA VAL A 381 10.44 13.49 5.04
C VAL A 381 11.96 13.46 5.18
N VAL A 382 12.63 14.61 5.23
CA VAL A 382 14.10 14.69 5.35
C VAL A 382 14.57 14.00 6.63
N PHE A 383 13.84 14.12 7.74
CA PHE A 383 14.21 13.43 8.97
C PHE A 383 14.15 11.90 8.81
N VAL A 384 13.04 11.37 8.28
CA VAL A 384 12.80 9.93 8.17
C VAL A 384 13.67 9.28 7.09
N THR A 385 13.89 9.94 5.95
CA THR A 385 14.58 9.35 4.81
C THR A 385 16.07 9.66 4.75
N TRP A 386 16.51 10.77 5.37
CA TRP A 386 17.89 11.25 5.28
C TRP A 386 18.58 11.27 6.64
N ASN A 387 18.08 12.09 7.58
CA ASN A 387 18.78 12.33 8.84
C ASN A 387 18.88 11.06 9.69
N TYR A 388 17.75 10.47 10.08
CA TYR A 388 17.76 9.35 10.99
C TYR A 388 18.54 8.13 10.44
N PRO A 389 18.32 7.68 9.19
CA PRO A 389 19.07 6.55 8.64
C PRO A 389 20.57 6.82 8.53
N LEU A 390 20.99 7.99 8.04
CA LEU A 390 22.42 8.31 7.90
C LEU A 390 23.09 8.53 9.25
N LEU A 391 22.40 9.14 10.22
CA LEU A 391 22.93 9.25 11.57
C LEU A 391 23.16 7.87 12.18
N ARG A 392 22.19 6.96 12.04
CA ARG A 392 22.27 5.60 12.57
C ARG A 392 23.32 4.74 11.86
N ASP A 393 23.32 4.73 10.53
CA ASP A 393 24.03 3.73 9.72
C ASP A 393 25.33 4.23 9.10
N HIS A 394 25.55 5.54 9.03
CA HIS A 394 26.75 6.12 8.43
C HIS A 394 27.59 6.92 9.43
N VAL A 395 26.97 7.81 10.20
CA VAL A 395 27.67 8.68 11.15
C VAL A 395 28.05 7.93 12.41
N PHE A 396 27.08 7.26 13.04
CA PHE A 396 27.24 6.58 14.33
C PHE A 396 27.18 5.06 14.23
N ALA A 397 27.44 4.52 13.04
CA ALA A 397 27.62 3.08 12.90
C ALA A 397 28.74 2.60 13.82
N LEU A 398 28.39 1.74 14.77
CA LEU A 398 29.37 0.91 15.48
C LEU A 398 30.14 0.13 14.41
N GLY A 399 31.47 0.26 14.40
CA GLY A 399 32.32 -0.54 13.52
C GLY A 399 32.11 -2.04 13.76
N PRO A 400 32.52 -2.92 12.84
CA PRO A 400 32.50 -4.36 13.11
C PRO A 400 33.20 -4.61 14.43
N ALA A 401 32.58 -5.40 15.32
CA ALA A 401 33.20 -5.81 16.56
C ALA A 401 34.52 -6.51 16.22
N VAL A 402 35.64 -5.82 16.42
CA VAL A 402 36.94 -6.45 16.50
C VAL A 402 36.91 -7.22 17.82
N ASN A 403 37.10 -8.53 17.74
CA ASN A 403 37.15 -9.55 18.81
C ASN A 403 35.87 -10.37 18.99
N ASP A 404 35.73 -11.39 18.13
CA ASP A 404 35.60 -12.76 18.63
C ASP A 404 36.59 -13.65 17.84
N VAL A 405 37.88 -13.36 18.04
CA VAL A 405 38.92 -14.38 17.86
C VAL A 405 38.91 -15.16 19.15
N ASN A 406 38.04 -16.17 19.22
CA ASN A 406 38.26 -17.32 20.08
C ASN A 406 38.21 -18.53 19.16
N ASP A 407 39.41 -19.07 18.94
CA ASP A 407 39.66 -20.44 18.55
C ASP A 407 38.81 -21.42 19.37
N ASP A 408 38.52 -22.57 18.76
CA ASP A 408 37.90 -23.80 19.31
C ASP A 408 36.44 -24.08 18.92
N VAL A 409 36.23 -24.34 17.63
CA VAL A 409 35.31 -25.39 17.19
C VAL A 409 36.14 -26.44 16.45
N PRO A 410 36.27 -27.69 16.95
CA PRO A 410 36.96 -28.71 16.19
C PRO A 410 36.14 -29.01 14.93
N LEU A 411 36.77 -28.81 13.77
CA LEU A 411 36.26 -29.25 12.48
C LEU A 411 36.00 -30.75 12.56
N SER A 412 34.73 -31.15 12.61
CA SER A 412 34.36 -32.53 12.32
C SER A 412 34.61 -32.80 10.83
N ASP A 413 35.39 -33.86 10.60
CA ASP A 413 35.84 -34.37 9.31
C ASP A 413 34.68 -34.55 8.30
N PRO A 414 34.80 -34.08 7.03
CA PRO A 414 33.76 -34.26 6.01
C PRO A 414 33.53 -35.70 5.50
N ARG A 415 34.12 -36.74 6.09
CA ARG A 415 34.11 -38.12 5.54
C ARG A 415 33.08 -39.11 6.12
N GLU A 416 32.12 -38.68 6.93
CA GLU A 416 31.13 -39.60 7.54
C GLU A 416 29.66 -39.35 7.18
N ARG A 417 29.37 -38.77 6.00
CA ARG A 417 28.00 -38.75 5.46
C ARG A 417 27.90 -39.49 4.13
N ASP A 418 28.28 -40.75 4.15
CA ASP A 418 27.70 -41.72 3.24
C ASP A 418 27.50 -43.03 4.00
N VAL A 419 26.47 -43.79 3.64
CA VAL A 419 25.99 -45.02 4.32
C VAL A 419 25.05 -44.78 5.53
N SER A 420 23.79 -44.43 5.25
CA SER A 420 22.63 -45.28 5.63
C SER A 420 21.31 -44.54 5.45
N ARG A 421 20.59 -44.88 4.38
CA ARG A 421 19.13 -45.10 4.34
C ARG A 421 18.77 -45.64 2.96
N ALA A 422 18.77 -46.96 2.92
CA ALA A 422 17.91 -47.75 2.04
C ALA A 422 16.45 -47.58 2.46
#